data_AF-A0A948B268-F1
#
_entry.id   AF-A0A948B268-F1
#
_cell.length_a   1.000
_cell.length_b   1.000
_cell.length_c   1.000
_cell.angle_alpha   90.00
_cell.angle_beta   90.00
_cell.angle_gamma   90.00
#
_symmetry.space_group_name_H-M   'P 1'
#
loop_
_entity.id
_entity.type
_entity.pdbx_description
1 polymer ?
#
loop_
_entity_poly.entity_id
_entity_poly.type
_entity_poly.pdbx_seq_one_letter_code
_entity_poly.pdbx_strand_id
1 'polypeptide(L)'
;LTESQKEFTRLLADRLEEIKDWEGELIHGTIHELAKSHEEFTPKDCFQAIYRLFLGKDFGPQAGWFLSALEKDFVIKRLQRSG
;
A
#
# COMPACT_ATOMS: atom_id res chain seq x y z
N LEU A 1 -4.21 -6.98 -10.83
CA LEU A 1 -2.96 -7.10 -10.03
C LEU A 1 -2.35 -8.46 -10.31
N THR A 2 -1.02 -8.56 -10.36
CA THR A 2 -0.31 -9.87 -10.38
C THR A 2 -0.39 -10.54 -9.01
N GLU A 3 -0.06 -11.83 -8.90
CA GLU A 3 -0.09 -12.54 -7.60
C GLU A 3 0.84 -11.90 -6.55
N SER A 4 2.06 -11.54 -6.93
CA SER A 4 2.99 -10.79 -6.07
C SER A 4 2.41 -9.43 -5.63
N GLN A 5 1.70 -8.70 -6.52
CA GLN A 5 1.03 -7.46 -6.14
C GLN A 5 -0.15 -7.68 -5.18
N LYS A 6 -0.90 -8.78 -5.34
CA LYS A 6 -1.99 -9.13 -4.41
C LYS A 6 -1.44 -9.47 -3.04
N GLU A 7 -0.37 -10.26 -2.98
CA GLU A 7 0.30 -10.63 -1.74
C GLU A 7 0.83 -9.39 -1.02
N PHE A 8 1.54 -8.51 -1.74
CA PHE A 8 1.96 -7.22 -1.22
C PHE A 8 0.79 -6.43 -0.61
N THR A 9 -0.37 -6.37 -1.27
CA THR A 9 -1.52 -5.62 -0.75
C THR A 9 -2.11 -6.21 0.52
N ARG A 10 -2.09 -7.54 0.69
CA ARG A 10 -2.51 -8.20 1.94
C ARG A 10 -1.55 -7.87 3.07
N LEU A 11 -0.25 -8.09 2.86
CA LEU A 11 0.78 -7.78 3.84
C LEU A 11 0.77 -6.30 4.23
N LEU A 12 0.55 -5.41 3.26
CA LEU A 12 0.42 -3.98 3.52
C LEU A 12 -0.80 -3.68 4.38
N ALA A 13 -1.95 -4.32 4.13
CA ALA A 13 -3.14 -4.12 4.94
C ALA A 13 -2.88 -4.48 6.41
N ASP A 14 -2.25 -5.63 6.66
CA ASP A 14 -1.93 -6.11 8.01
C ASP A 14 -0.99 -5.13 8.72
N ARG A 15 0.07 -4.66 8.04
CA ARG A 15 1.01 -3.68 8.60
C ARG A 15 0.36 -2.33 8.89
N LEU A 16 -0.50 -1.84 8.01
CA LEU A 16 -1.20 -0.57 8.19
C LEU A 16 -2.27 -0.64 9.28
N GLU A 17 -2.83 -1.82 9.56
CA GLU A 17 -3.77 -2.02 10.66
C GLU A 17 -3.10 -1.75 12.02
N GLU A 18 -1.84 -2.18 12.18
CA GLU A 18 -1.03 -1.99 13.40
C GLU A 18 -0.62 -0.53 13.67
N ILE A 19 -0.64 0.35 12.65
CA ILE A 19 -0.25 1.75 12.80
C ILE A 19 -1.29 2.52 13.61
N LYS A 20 -0.88 3.15 14.71
CA LYS A 20 -1.77 4.02 15.52
C LYS A 20 -1.94 5.40 14.90
N ASP A 21 -0.85 5.99 14.43
CA ASP A 21 -0.80 7.35 13.90
C ASP A 21 -0.90 7.33 12.37
N TRP A 22 -2.05 7.73 11.83
CA TRP A 22 -2.35 7.67 10.40
C TRP A 22 -1.70 8.81 9.60
N GLU A 23 -0.37 8.85 9.60
CA GLU A 23 0.43 9.92 9.01
C GLU A 23 1.11 9.51 7.71
N GLY A 24 1.21 10.45 6.76
CA GLY A 24 1.72 10.17 5.42
C GLY A 24 3.16 9.64 5.41
N GLU A 25 4.02 10.16 6.28
CA GLU A 25 5.41 9.71 6.40
C GLU A 25 5.50 8.27 6.92
N LEU A 26 4.78 7.95 8.00
CA LEU A 26 4.74 6.60 8.57
C LEU A 26 4.22 5.59 7.55
N ILE A 27 3.10 5.89 6.90
CA ILE A 27 2.52 5.02 5.87
C ILE A 27 3.50 4.83 4.70
N HIS A 28 4.16 5.91 4.26
CA HIS A 28 5.13 5.81 3.17
C HIS A 28 6.35 4.96 3.53
N GLY A 29 6.85 5.13 4.76
CA GLY A 29 7.90 4.32 5.35
C GLY A 29 7.53 2.84 5.36
N THR A 30 6.34 2.51 5.88
CA THR A 30 5.83 1.12 5.91
C THR A 30 5.73 0.49 4.53
N ILE A 31 5.24 1.23 3.52
CA ILE A 31 5.21 0.74 2.13
C ILE A 31 6.62 0.42 1.64
N HIS A 32 7.58 1.32 1.89
CA HIS A 32 8.96 1.15 1.45
C HIS A 32 9.69 0.01 2.17
N GLU A 33 9.51 -0.11 3.48
CA GLU A 33 10.07 -1.19 4.29
C GLU A 33 9.54 -2.54 3.84
N LEU A 34 8.22 -2.64 3.65
CA LEU A 34 7.59 -3.87 3.18
C LEU A 34 8.11 -4.26 1.79
N ALA A 35 8.16 -3.31 0.86
CA ALA A 35 8.68 -3.54 -0.49
C ALA A 35 10.17 -3.94 -0.53
N LYS A 36 10.97 -3.56 0.48
CA LYS A 36 12.40 -3.94 0.59
C LYS A 36 12.60 -5.26 1.32
N SER A 37 11.65 -5.65 2.18
CA SER A 37 11.77 -6.83 3.04
C SER A 37 11.51 -8.17 2.35
N HIS A 38 11.00 -8.15 1.11
CA HIS A 38 10.70 -9.37 0.34
C HIS A 38 11.38 -9.30 -1.03
N GLU A 39 12.13 -10.33 -1.40
CA GLU A 39 12.88 -10.37 -2.67
C GLU A 39 11.97 -10.43 -3.90
N GLU A 40 10.74 -10.91 -3.75
CA GLU A 40 9.74 -11.02 -4.81
C GLU A 40 9.03 -9.70 -5.12
N PHE A 41 9.27 -8.66 -4.33
CA PHE A 41 8.68 -7.34 -4.49
C PHE A 41 9.68 -6.37 -5.10
N THR A 42 9.22 -5.63 -6.10
CA THR A 42 9.94 -4.42 -6.54
C THR A 42 9.20 -3.20 -6.02
N PRO A 43 9.89 -2.15 -5.54
CA PRO A 43 9.24 -0.92 -5.10
C PRO A 43 8.26 -0.38 -6.15
N LYS A 44 8.64 -0.45 -7.43
CA LYS A 44 7.80 -0.02 -8.54
C LYS A 44 6.48 -0.79 -8.59
N ASP A 45 6.51 -2.12 -8.51
CA ASP A 45 5.30 -2.94 -8.59
C ASP A 45 4.40 -2.77 -7.37
N CYS A 46 4.99 -2.59 -6.18
CA CYS A 46 4.27 -2.27 -4.95
C CYS A 46 3.51 -0.95 -5.05
N PHE A 47 4.18 0.13 -5.47
CA PHE A 47 3.51 1.43 -5.66
C PHE A 47 2.47 1.38 -6.78
N GLN A 48 2.75 0.67 -7.87
CA GLN A 48 1.76 0.44 -8.94
C GLN A 48 0.51 -0.26 -8.42
N ALA A 49 0.65 -1.27 -7.55
CA ALA A 49 -0.49 -1.96 -6.96
C ALA A 49 -1.40 -0.99 -6.20
N ILE A 50 -0.81 -0.09 -5.40
CA ILE A 50 -1.53 0.96 -4.67
C ILE A 50 -2.27 1.88 -5.65
N TYR A 51 -1.57 2.48 -6.62
CA TYR A 51 -2.21 3.41 -7.56
C TYR A 51 -3.30 2.75 -8.40
N ARG A 52 -3.14 1.48 -8.80
CA ARG A 52 -4.17 0.74 -9.54
C ARG A 52 -5.42 0.54 -8.69
N LEU A 53 -5.27 0.27 -7.41
CA LEU A 53 -6.41 0.03 -6.52
C LEU A 53 -7.21 1.29 -6.21
N PHE A 54 -6.53 2.41 -6.00
CA PHE A 54 -7.17 3.64 -5.53
C PHE A 54 -7.44 4.65 -6.65
N LEU A 55 -6.62 4.67 -7.70
CA LEU A 55 -6.69 5.66 -8.78
C LEU A 55 -6.99 5.05 -10.15
N GLY A 56 -6.90 3.72 -10.30
CA GLY A 56 -7.00 3.05 -11.61
C GLY A 56 -5.85 3.41 -12.56
N LYS A 57 -4.70 3.85 -12.02
CA LYS A 57 -3.52 4.31 -12.78
C LYS A 57 -2.26 3.59 -12.33
N ASP A 58 -1.23 3.61 -13.16
CA ASP A 58 0.08 3.03 -12.84
C ASP A 58 0.97 3.97 -12.01
N PHE A 59 0.59 5.24 -11.85
CA PHE A 59 1.39 6.24 -11.14
C PHE A 59 0.48 7.28 -10.48
N GLY A 60 1.02 7.96 -9.48
CA GLY A 60 0.28 8.93 -8.68
C GLY A 60 1.20 9.78 -7.80
N PRO A 61 0.59 10.63 -6.95
CA PRO A 61 1.31 11.41 -5.94
C PRO A 61 1.93 10.47 -4.89
N GLN A 62 2.75 11.01 -3.99
CA GLN A 62 3.45 10.22 -2.98
C GLN A 62 2.49 9.33 -2.17
N ALA A 63 2.63 8.01 -2.31
CA ALA A 63 1.60 7.06 -1.90
C ALA A 63 1.22 7.15 -0.41
N GLY A 64 2.18 7.40 0.49
CA GLY A 64 1.87 7.50 1.92
C GLY A 64 0.98 8.70 2.24
N TRP A 65 1.32 9.89 1.72
CA TRP A 65 0.50 11.09 1.86
C TRP A 65 -0.85 10.98 1.17
N PHE A 66 -0.88 10.28 0.04
CA PHE A 66 -2.13 10.00 -0.64
C PHE A 66 -3.06 9.11 0.20
N LEU A 67 -2.54 8.02 0.77
CA LEU A 67 -3.32 7.13 1.63
C LEU A 67 -3.68 7.78 2.97
N SER A 68 -2.82 8.64 3.54
CA SER A 68 -3.12 9.37 4.79
C SER A 68 -4.26 10.37 4.62
N ALA A 69 -4.50 10.86 3.39
CA ALA A 69 -5.63 11.72 3.09
C ALA A 69 -6.98 10.96 3.00
N LEU A 70 -6.95 9.63 3.03
CA LEU A 70 -8.12 8.76 3.02
C LEU A 70 -8.39 8.21 4.42
N GLU A 71 -9.64 7.81 4.69
CA GLU A 71 -9.98 7.13 5.93
C GLU A 71 -9.24 5.79 6.08
N LYS A 72 -8.62 5.56 7.24
CA LYS A 72 -7.83 4.35 7.55
C LYS A 72 -8.59 3.06 7.21
N ASP A 73 -9.81 2.93 7.73
CA ASP A 73 -10.64 1.74 7.52
C ASP A 73 -10.99 1.51 6.05
N PHE A 74 -11.19 2.58 5.29
CA PHE A 74 -11.43 2.51 3.85
C PHE A 74 -10.20 1.95 3.12
N VAL A 75 -9.01 2.43 3.46
CA VAL A 75 -7.73 1.97 2.87
C VAL A 75 -7.50 0.49 3.18
N ILE A 76 -7.62 0.08 4.44
CA ILE A 76 -7.39 -1.31 4.85
C ILE A 76 -8.37 -2.25 4.15
N LYS A 77 -9.67 -1.95 4.17
CA LYS A 77 -10.69 -2.76 3.48
C LYS A 77 -10.46 -2.85 1.98
N ARG A 78 -9.97 -1.76 1.36
CA ARG A 78 -9.68 -1.74 -0.07
C ARG A 78 -8.49 -2.63 -0.43
N LEU A 79 -7.45 -2.64 0.40
CA LEU A 79 -6.27 -3.49 0.26
C LEU A 79 -6.58 -4.98 0.51
N GLN A 80 -7.47 -5.29 1.45
CA GLN A 80 -7.89 -6.68 1.71
C GLN A 80 -8.74 -7.26 0.56
N ARG A 81 -9.57 -6.43 -0.08
CA ARG A 81 -10.43 -6.85 -1.20
C ARG A 81 -9.70 -7.17 -2.50
N SER A 82 -8.43 -6.82 -2.60
CA SER A 82 -7.63 -7.06 -3.80
C SER A 82 -6.87 -8.38 -3.80
N GLY A 83 -6.92 -9.11 -2.68
CA GLY A 83 -6.43 -10.47 -2.51
C GLY A 83 -7.33 -11.53 -3.11
#